data_AF-A0A533BA46-F1
#
_entry.id   AF-A0A533BA46-F1
#
_cell.length_a   1.000
_cell.length_b   1.000
_cell.length_c   1.000
_cell.angle_alpha   90.00
_cell.angle_beta   90.00
_cell.angle_gamma   90.00
#
_symmetry.space_group_name_H-M   'P 1'
#
loop_
_entity.id
_entity.type
_entity.pdbx_description
1 polymer ?
#
loop_
_entity_poly.entity_id
_entity_poly.type
_entity_poly.pdbx_seq_one_letter_code
_entity_poly.pdbx_strand_id
1 'polypeptide(L)'
;MYGGGINGDAFVLKLNPTGSALVYATNLGGSGGDEANGLAIDATGNAYVCGGTESANFPTTSGALQTTFAGGVGVASDAFVTKVNPTGSALVYSTYLGGNGEDGSCLLALDQPTGVVHLVLGTKSTNLPVTLDALQSTLTGGFDVFLAKLNATGSALLYGSYFGGSGNELTGGGNIAIDFFGNAYVVGNTASSNLPTTAGAFQTTFGGIEDGFVAKFIFVTPVTIDIKPGSFPNSINLGSQGTVPVAILGSATFNATLIDPLTVTVADAQVKLKGKGTPMASLEDVNNDGFADMVVHVSTQALQVNAADTEAIVEGSTVGGTPFRGKGSVRIVPAN
;
A
#
# COMPACT_ATOMS: atom_id res chain seq x y z
N MET A 1 36.06 -2.16 -12.08
CA MET A 1 35.33 -1.56 -13.21
C MET A 1 34.15 -2.48 -13.49
N TYR A 2 32.97 -2.15 -12.96
CA TYR A 2 31.75 -2.83 -13.39
C TYR A 2 31.28 -2.09 -14.66
N GLY A 3 31.47 -2.76 -15.79
CA GLY A 3 30.44 -2.98 -16.81
C GLY A 3 29.63 -1.85 -17.44
N GLY A 4 29.87 -0.56 -17.15
CA GLY A 4 29.01 0.54 -17.58
C GLY A 4 28.64 0.47 -19.06
N GLY A 5 27.34 0.29 -19.31
CA GLY A 5 26.77 0.30 -20.64
C GLY A 5 26.98 1.63 -21.36
N ILE A 6 26.61 1.70 -22.64
CA ILE A 6 26.77 2.90 -23.48
C ILE A 6 25.90 4.10 -23.03
N ASN A 7 24.97 3.90 -22.09
CA ASN A 7 23.94 4.88 -21.70
C ASN A 7 24.08 5.45 -20.26
N GLY A 8 25.07 5.00 -19.48
CA GLY A 8 25.35 5.50 -18.12
C GLY A 8 24.70 4.64 -17.01
N ASP A 9 25.34 4.64 -15.84
CA ASP A 9 24.88 3.89 -14.65
C ASP A 9 24.32 4.85 -13.60
N ALA A 10 23.38 4.37 -12.80
CA ALA A 10 23.01 5.04 -11.56
C ALA A 10 24.18 4.99 -10.56
N PHE A 11 24.21 5.92 -9.61
CA PHE A 11 25.20 5.91 -8.55
C PHE A 11 24.60 6.38 -7.22
N VAL A 12 25.24 5.94 -6.14
CA VAL A 12 24.90 6.35 -4.77
C VAL A 12 26.17 6.83 -4.11
N LEU A 13 26.11 8.02 -3.51
CA LEU A 13 27.19 8.55 -2.71
C LEU A 13 26.70 9.11 -1.40
N LYS A 14 27.60 9.15 -0.42
CA LYS A 14 27.39 9.78 0.87
C LYS A 14 28.53 10.74 1.12
N LEU A 15 28.21 11.98 1.47
CA LEU A 15 29.19 12.98 1.90
C LEU A 15 29.31 12.96 3.43
N ASN A 16 30.44 13.45 3.94
CA ASN A 16 30.57 13.76 5.36
C ASN A 16 29.65 14.96 5.72
N PRO A 17 29.35 15.22 7.01
CA PRO A 17 28.42 16.28 7.39
C PRO A 17 28.82 17.70 6.95
N THR A 18 30.11 17.92 6.67
CA THR A 18 30.63 19.19 6.16
C THR A 18 30.56 19.32 4.64
N GLY A 19 30.14 18.27 3.92
CA GLY A 19 30.12 18.22 2.46
C GLY A 19 31.51 18.23 1.79
N SER A 20 32.58 18.03 2.57
CA SER A 20 33.96 18.23 2.11
C SER A 20 34.66 16.96 1.63
N ALA A 21 34.09 15.79 1.90
CA ALA A 21 34.63 14.51 1.48
C ALA A 21 33.53 13.46 1.30
N LEU A 22 33.77 12.51 0.38
CA LEU A 22 32.97 11.30 0.26
C LEU A 22 33.25 10.38 1.45
N VAL A 23 32.17 9.92 2.10
CA VAL A 23 32.19 8.76 3.00
C VAL A 23 32.22 7.48 2.17
N TYR A 24 31.37 7.41 1.14
CA TYR A 24 31.42 6.38 0.10
C TYR A 24 30.83 6.90 -1.20
N ALA A 25 31.16 6.24 -2.31
CA ALA A 25 30.45 6.32 -3.57
C ALA A 25 30.51 4.95 -4.26
N THR A 26 29.41 4.53 -4.87
CA THR A 26 29.34 3.29 -5.66
C THR A 26 28.41 3.49 -6.84
N ASN A 27 28.74 2.87 -7.98
CA ASN A 27 27.82 2.74 -9.09
C ASN A 27 26.80 1.63 -8.78
N LEU A 28 25.63 1.72 -9.38
CA LEU A 28 24.52 0.79 -9.28
C LEU A 28 23.95 0.63 -10.69
N GLY A 29 24.21 -0.50 -11.33
CA GLY A 29 23.86 -0.69 -12.73
C GLY A 29 24.42 -1.98 -13.31
N GLY A 30 24.08 -2.23 -14.58
CA GLY A 30 24.49 -3.38 -15.36
C GLY A 30 25.04 -3.00 -16.73
N SER A 31 24.63 -3.72 -17.78
CA SER A 31 25.12 -3.53 -19.15
C SER A 31 24.31 -2.53 -19.98
N GLY A 32 23.12 -2.14 -19.53
CA GLY A 32 22.22 -1.18 -20.16
C GLY A 32 22.39 0.24 -19.62
N GLY A 33 21.44 1.12 -19.91
CA GLY A 33 21.30 2.39 -19.19
C GLY A 33 20.56 2.21 -17.88
N ASP A 34 21.06 2.83 -16.81
CA ASP A 34 20.46 2.77 -15.48
C ASP A 34 20.36 4.18 -14.89
N GLU A 35 19.19 4.55 -14.40
CA GLU A 35 18.92 5.87 -13.87
C GLU A 35 18.30 5.78 -12.47
N ALA A 36 18.78 6.58 -11.52
CA ALA A 36 18.19 6.68 -10.20
C ALA A 36 17.31 7.93 -10.11
N ASN A 37 16.03 7.76 -9.74
CA ASN A 37 15.07 8.86 -9.65
C ASN A 37 14.59 9.11 -8.20
N GLY A 38 14.62 8.10 -7.33
CA GLY A 38 14.18 8.19 -5.92
C GLY A 38 15.27 7.81 -4.92
N LEU A 39 15.33 8.53 -3.79
CA LEU A 39 16.23 8.26 -2.66
C LEU A 39 15.52 8.52 -1.33
N ALA A 40 15.60 7.56 -0.39
CA ALA A 40 15.28 7.77 1.02
C ALA A 40 16.32 7.10 1.92
N ILE A 41 16.35 7.47 3.20
CA ILE A 41 17.30 6.94 4.18
C ILE A 41 16.53 6.50 5.42
N ASP A 42 16.78 5.29 5.91
CA ASP A 42 16.17 4.80 7.17
C ASP A 42 16.91 5.31 8.41
N ALA A 43 16.30 5.13 9.59
CA ALA A 43 16.89 5.55 10.87
C ALA A 43 18.24 4.88 11.19
N THR A 44 18.59 3.77 10.52
CA THR A 44 19.88 3.07 10.68
C THR A 44 20.92 3.51 9.65
N GLY A 45 20.54 4.40 8.73
CA GLY A 45 21.41 4.98 7.70
C GLY A 45 21.51 4.15 6.43
N ASN A 46 20.66 3.14 6.20
CA ASN A 46 20.60 2.48 4.91
C ASN A 46 19.95 3.41 3.88
N ALA A 47 20.52 3.46 2.68
CA ALA A 47 19.95 4.22 1.56
C ALA A 47 19.04 3.31 0.72
N TYR A 48 17.81 3.75 0.47
CA TYR A 48 16.87 3.13 -0.45
C TYR A 48 16.86 3.95 -1.72
N VAL A 49 17.13 3.30 -2.85
CA VAL A 49 17.25 3.92 -4.17
C VAL A 49 16.30 3.21 -5.11
N CYS A 50 15.59 3.96 -5.94
CA CYS A 50 14.82 3.39 -7.02
C CYS A 50 14.92 4.24 -8.29
N GLY A 51 14.67 3.60 -9.42
CA GLY A 51 14.67 4.23 -10.74
C GLY A 51 14.54 3.18 -11.83
N GLY A 52 14.95 3.50 -13.05
CA GLY A 52 14.83 2.63 -14.22
C GLY A 52 16.14 1.92 -14.57
N THR A 53 16.03 0.70 -15.06
CA THR A 53 17.16 -0.10 -15.56
C THR A 53 16.79 -0.74 -16.90
N GLU A 54 17.63 -0.56 -17.92
CA GLU A 54 17.62 -1.33 -19.16
C GLU A 54 18.51 -2.58 -19.05
N SER A 55 19.17 -2.77 -17.91
CA SER A 55 20.13 -3.83 -17.68
C SER A 55 19.45 -5.14 -17.29
N ALA A 56 19.54 -6.16 -18.13
CA ALA A 56 19.11 -7.53 -17.79
C ALA A 56 19.96 -8.17 -16.66
N ASN A 57 21.15 -7.64 -16.43
CA ASN A 57 22.11 -8.05 -15.42
C ASN A 57 22.24 -7.03 -14.27
N PHE A 58 21.23 -6.18 -14.05
CA PHE A 58 21.21 -5.29 -12.89
C PHE A 58 21.39 -6.10 -11.59
N PRO A 59 22.16 -5.60 -10.61
CA PRO A 59 22.42 -6.33 -9.37
C PRO A 59 21.12 -6.60 -8.59
N THR A 60 20.75 -7.86 -8.44
CA THR A 60 19.65 -8.31 -7.56
C THR A 60 20.16 -9.19 -6.42
N THR A 61 19.37 -9.32 -5.37
CA THR A 61 19.67 -10.19 -4.22
C THR A 61 18.80 -11.44 -4.21
N SER A 62 19.31 -12.54 -3.65
CA SER A 62 18.51 -13.76 -3.45
C SER A 62 17.28 -13.48 -2.58
N GLY A 63 16.12 -14.01 -2.96
CA GLY A 63 14.86 -13.81 -2.25
C GLY A 63 14.18 -12.46 -2.48
N ALA A 64 14.70 -11.64 -3.40
CA ALA A 64 14.02 -10.44 -3.88
C ALA A 64 12.70 -10.76 -4.59
N LEU A 65 11.77 -9.79 -4.62
CA LEU A 65 10.47 -9.91 -5.27
C LEU A 65 10.58 -10.35 -6.74
N GLN A 66 11.51 -9.74 -7.48
CA GLN A 66 11.78 -10.04 -8.87
C GLN A 66 13.30 -9.99 -9.12
N THR A 67 13.87 -11.13 -9.51
CA THR A 67 15.32 -11.27 -9.73
C THR A 67 15.72 -11.22 -11.20
N THR A 68 14.74 -11.23 -12.10
CA THR A 68 14.95 -11.27 -13.55
C THR A 68 14.24 -10.07 -14.16
N PHE A 69 14.96 -9.35 -15.01
CA PHE A 69 14.41 -8.30 -15.85
C PHE A 69 13.25 -8.86 -16.68
N ALA A 70 12.04 -8.31 -16.49
CA ALA A 70 10.86 -8.72 -17.22
C ALA A 70 10.94 -8.17 -18.65
N GLY A 71 11.18 -6.86 -18.79
CA GLY A 71 11.43 -6.18 -20.04
C GLY A 71 10.28 -6.23 -21.04
N GLY A 72 10.02 -5.09 -21.69
CA GLY A 72 9.20 -5.03 -22.90
C GLY A 72 9.94 -5.44 -24.17
N VAL A 73 9.19 -5.62 -25.26
CA VAL A 73 9.77 -5.77 -26.60
C VAL A 73 10.33 -4.43 -27.07
N GLY A 74 11.64 -4.34 -27.33
CA GLY A 74 12.30 -3.12 -27.82
C GLY A 74 13.20 -2.48 -26.77
N VAL A 75 13.33 -1.14 -26.79
CA VAL A 75 13.97 -0.38 -25.71
C VAL A 75 12.92 -0.18 -24.62
N ALA A 76 13.04 -0.95 -23.56
CA ALA A 76 12.17 -0.90 -22.39
C ALA A 76 13.05 -1.00 -21.14
N SER A 77 12.62 -0.35 -20.06
CA SER A 77 13.27 -0.40 -18.76
C SER A 77 12.29 -0.93 -17.72
N ASP A 78 12.80 -1.69 -16.77
CA ASP A 78 12.06 -2.09 -15.56
C ASP A 78 12.41 -1.09 -14.46
N ALA A 79 11.51 -0.86 -13.49
CA ALA A 79 11.95 -0.22 -12.26
C ALA A 79 12.89 -1.15 -11.49
N PHE A 80 13.80 -0.58 -10.70
CA PHE A 80 14.53 -1.29 -9.66
C PHE A 80 14.29 -0.63 -8.30
N VAL A 81 14.43 -1.41 -7.22
CA VAL A 81 14.48 -0.91 -5.85
C VAL A 81 15.64 -1.57 -5.13
N THR A 82 16.57 -0.76 -4.65
CA THR A 82 17.82 -1.21 -4.01
C THR A 82 17.96 -0.58 -2.64
N LYS A 83 18.22 -1.40 -1.61
CA LYS A 83 18.62 -0.96 -0.29
C LYS A 83 20.12 -1.18 -0.12
N VAL A 84 20.88 -0.10 0.06
CA VAL A 84 22.33 -0.09 0.29
C VAL A 84 22.61 0.07 1.78
N ASN A 85 23.56 -0.69 2.31
CA ASN A 85 23.94 -0.59 3.71
C ASN A 85 24.61 0.77 4.04
N PRO A 86 24.74 1.16 5.32
CA PRO A 86 25.15 2.53 5.68
C PRO A 86 26.61 2.87 5.33
N THR A 87 27.41 1.85 5.03
CA THR A 87 28.81 1.93 4.61
C THR A 87 28.97 1.93 3.09
N GLY A 88 27.91 1.72 2.31
CA GLY A 88 27.98 1.62 0.85
C GLY A 88 28.67 0.37 0.34
N SER A 89 28.91 -0.63 1.18
CA SER A 89 29.75 -1.79 0.87
C SER A 89 28.97 -3.02 0.42
N ALA A 90 27.65 -3.04 0.63
CA ALA A 90 26.79 -4.16 0.24
C ALA A 90 25.34 -3.72 0.00
N LEU A 91 24.65 -4.46 -0.85
CA LEU A 91 23.20 -4.39 -0.99
C LEU A 91 22.56 -5.23 0.12
N VAL A 92 21.68 -4.62 0.91
CA VAL A 92 20.83 -5.33 1.88
C VAL A 92 19.75 -6.12 1.12
N TYR A 93 19.12 -5.48 0.13
CA TYR A 93 18.34 -6.16 -0.91
C TYR A 93 18.38 -5.34 -2.21
N SER A 94 18.06 -5.98 -3.33
CA SER A 94 17.85 -5.32 -4.61
C SER A 94 16.94 -6.17 -5.50
N THR A 95 15.92 -5.54 -6.09
CA THR A 95 14.88 -6.20 -6.89
C THR A 95 14.55 -5.37 -8.13
N TYR A 96 14.12 -6.02 -9.20
CA TYR A 96 13.33 -5.36 -10.23
C TYR A 96 11.88 -5.17 -9.77
N LEU A 97 11.14 -4.34 -10.48
CA LEU A 97 9.68 -4.25 -10.50
C LEU A 97 9.25 -3.82 -11.90
N GLY A 98 8.86 -4.78 -12.73
CA GLY A 98 8.50 -4.52 -14.12
C GLY A 98 7.66 -5.62 -14.76
N GLY A 99 7.21 -5.37 -15.98
CA GLY A 99 6.33 -6.23 -16.75
C GLY A 99 6.71 -6.33 -18.23
N ASN A 100 5.71 -6.46 -19.09
CA ASN A 100 5.86 -6.64 -20.54
C ASN A 100 6.01 -5.31 -21.32
N GLY A 101 6.11 -4.19 -20.62
CA GLY A 101 6.21 -2.85 -21.16
C GLY A 101 7.39 -2.08 -20.56
N GLU A 102 7.26 -0.75 -20.54
CA GLU A 102 8.23 0.16 -19.93
C GLU A 102 7.73 0.59 -18.56
N ASP A 103 8.58 0.51 -17.53
CA ASP A 103 8.28 0.73 -16.11
C ASP A 103 9.33 1.64 -15.41
N GLY A 104 10.19 2.31 -16.19
CA GLY A 104 11.46 2.87 -15.69
C GLY A 104 11.43 4.15 -14.86
N SER A 105 10.28 4.79 -14.65
CA SER A 105 10.23 5.99 -13.78
C SER A 105 9.80 5.58 -12.38
N CYS A 106 10.70 5.45 -11.41
CA CYS A 106 10.34 5.07 -10.03
C CYS A 106 10.61 6.16 -8.99
N LEU A 107 9.65 6.42 -8.11
CA LEU A 107 9.80 7.29 -6.95
C LEU A 107 9.41 6.51 -5.70
N LEU A 108 10.01 6.87 -4.56
CA LEU A 108 9.81 6.12 -3.31
C LEU A 108 9.60 7.04 -2.10
N ALA A 109 8.80 6.54 -1.16
CA ALA A 109 8.69 7.04 0.20
C ALA A 109 8.81 5.85 1.17
N LEU A 110 9.44 6.08 2.32
CA LEU A 110 9.77 5.03 3.26
C LEU A 110 8.92 5.16 4.53
N ASP A 111 8.14 4.13 4.83
CA ASP A 111 7.45 4.01 6.10
C ASP A 111 8.46 3.68 7.20
N GLN A 112 8.45 4.48 8.26
CA GLN A 112 9.38 4.39 9.38
C GLN A 112 8.59 4.26 10.68
N PRO A 113 8.96 3.31 11.56
CA PRO A 113 10.17 2.48 11.52
C PRO A 113 10.01 1.13 10.78
N THR A 114 8.85 0.87 10.15
CA THR A 114 8.52 -0.46 9.60
C THR A 114 9.47 -0.91 8.48
N GLY A 115 10.02 0.04 7.72
CA GLY A 115 10.87 -0.21 6.56
C GLY A 115 10.08 -0.59 5.30
N VAL A 116 8.74 -0.56 5.34
CA VAL A 116 7.87 -0.76 4.17
C VAL A 116 8.14 0.36 3.17
N VAL A 117 8.33 -0.01 1.90
CA VAL A 117 8.63 0.96 0.83
C VAL A 117 7.37 1.20 0.02
N HIS A 118 6.92 2.45 -0.02
CA HIS A 118 5.87 2.91 -0.91
C HIS A 118 6.51 3.42 -2.20
N LEU A 119 6.01 2.95 -3.33
CA LEU A 119 6.54 3.22 -4.66
C LEU A 119 5.43 3.78 -5.53
N VAL A 120 5.78 4.71 -6.39
CA VAL A 120 5.01 5.03 -7.58
C VAL A 120 5.92 4.92 -8.78
N LEU A 121 5.41 4.32 -9.85
CA LEU A 121 6.10 4.28 -11.12
C LEU A 121 5.16 4.52 -12.30
N GLY A 122 5.69 5.05 -13.40
CA GLY A 122 4.97 5.14 -14.66
C GLY A 122 5.12 3.83 -15.41
N THR A 123 4.03 3.21 -15.85
CA THR A 123 4.05 1.90 -16.51
C THR A 123 3.26 1.86 -17.82
N LYS A 124 3.79 1.16 -18.83
CA LYS A 124 3.06 0.65 -20.00
C LYS A 124 2.72 -0.84 -19.89
N SER A 125 3.15 -1.49 -18.82
CA SER A 125 3.00 -2.92 -18.62
C SER A 125 1.54 -3.25 -18.29
N THR A 126 1.01 -4.30 -18.91
CA THR A 126 -0.36 -4.78 -18.67
C THR A 126 -0.41 -5.96 -17.69
N ASN A 127 0.76 -6.39 -17.20
CA ASN A 127 0.93 -7.59 -16.39
C ASN A 127 1.73 -7.37 -15.10
N LEU A 128 1.83 -6.13 -14.61
CA LEU A 128 2.37 -5.90 -13.27
C LEU A 128 1.49 -6.61 -12.22
N PRO A 129 2.09 -7.12 -11.13
CA PRO A 129 1.38 -7.86 -10.09
C PRO A 129 0.42 -6.95 -9.31
N VAL A 130 -0.90 -7.14 -9.45
CA VAL A 130 -1.91 -6.41 -8.67
C VAL A 130 -2.38 -7.22 -7.46
N THR A 131 -2.71 -6.53 -6.36
CA THR A 131 -3.31 -7.17 -5.18
C THR A 131 -4.84 -7.20 -5.31
N LEU A 132 -5.50 -8.05 -4.53
CA LEU A 132 -6.96 -8.22 -4.59
C LEU A 132 -7.73 -6.94 -4.27
N ASP A 133 -7.13 -6.06 -3.47
CA ASP A 133 -7.64 -4.76 -3.04
C ASP A 133 -7.19 -3.59 -3.93
N ALA A 134 -6.67 -3.87 -5.14
CA ALA A 134 -6.27 -2.84 -6.09
C ALA A 134 -7.44 -1.91 -6.47
N LEU A 135 -7.17 -0.61 -6.55
CA LEU A 135 -8.11 0.40 -7.04
C LEU A 135 -8.41 0.22 -8.52
N GLN A 136 -7.40 -0.11 -9.30
CA GLN A 136 -7.50 -0.49 -10.70
C GLN A 136 -6.61 -1.70 -10.95
N SER A 137 -7.19 -2.76 -11.50
CA SER A 137 -6.50 -4.04 -11.76
C SER A 137 -5.87 -4.12 -13.16
N THR A 138 -6.11 -3.13 -14.00
CA THR A 138 -5.65 -3.09 -15.39
C THR A 138 -5.17 -1.70 -15.78
N LEU A 139 -4.16 -1.64 -16.64
CA LEU A 139 -3.78 -0.44 -17.37
C LEU A 139 -4.95 0.04 -18.23
N THR A 140 -5.27 1.33 -18.16
CA THR A 140 -6.39 1.95 -18.88
C THR A 140 -5.96 2.97 -19.93
N GLY A 141 -4.72 3.47 -19.86
CA GLY A 141 -4.13 4.41 -20.79
C GLY A 141 -2.87 3.89 -21.49
N GLY A 142 -2.09 4.83 -22.02
CA GLY A 142 -0.80 4.54 -22.65
C GLY A 142 0.34 4.42 -21.64
N PHE A 143 0.27 5.19 -20.55
CA PHE A 143 1.14 5.14 -19.39
C PHE A 143 0.25 5.44 -18.18
N ASP A 144 0.16 4.54 -17.20
CA ASP A 144 -0.56 4.84 -15.95
C ASP A 144 0.42 4.85 -14.78
N VAL A 145 0.00 5.42 -13.65
CA VAL A 145 0.73 5.23 -12.40
C VAL A 145 0.53 3.79 -11.92
N PHE A 146 1.59 3.14 -11.48
CA PHE A 146 1.52 1.93 -10.68
C PHE A 146 1.96 2.23 -9.25
N LEU A 147 1.04 2.01 -8.31
CA LEU A 147 1.29 2.10 -6.87
C LEU A 147 1.72 0.74 -6.35
N ALA A 148 2.89 0.68 -5.72
CA ALA A 148 3.38 -0.53 -5.08
C ALA A 148 3.77 -0.29 -3.63
N LYS A 149 3.52 -1.28 -2.77
CA LYS A 149 4.10 -1.35 -1.42
C LYS A 149 4.94 -2.62 -1.30
N LEU A 150 6.22 -2.48 -1.03
CA LEU A 150 7.10 -3.62 -0.75
C LEU A 150 7.29 -3.80 0.75
N ASN A 151 7.35 -5.05 1.20
CA ASN A 151 7.76 -5.34 2.57
C ASN A 151 9.22 -4.87 2.81
N ALA A 152 9.61 -4.78 4.09
CA ALA A 152 10.91 -4.21 4.48
C ALA A 152 12.14 -4.97 3.95
N THR A 153 11.96 -6.22 3.53
CA THR A 153 13.00 -7.08 2.95
C THR A 153 13.02 -7.04 1.42
N GLY A 154 12.10 -6.31 0.78
CA GLY A 154 11.98 -6.25 -0.68
C GLY A 154 11.60 -7.58 -1.35
N SER A 155 11.00 -8.51 -0.60
CA SER A 155 10.70 -9.88 -1.04
C SER A 155 9.23 -10.12 -1.36
N ALA A 156 8.33 -9.22 -0.95
CA ALA A 156 6.90 -9.36 -1.19
C ALA A 156 6.24 -8.02 -1.50
N LEU A 157 5.28 -8.07 -2.43
CA LEU A 157 4.36 -6.98 -2.72
C LEU A 157 3.18 -7.03 -1.75
N LEU A 158 3.04 -6.01 -0.91
CA LEU A 158 1.96 -5.83 0.06
C LEU A 158 0.72 -5.17 -0.57
N TYR A 159 0.92 -4.34 -1.60
CA TYR A 159 -0.14 -3.67 -2.36
C TYR A 159 0.37 -3.40 -3.77
N GLY A 160 -0.48 -3.58 -4.78
CA GLY A 160 -0.19 -3.30 -6.18
C GLY A 160 -1.45 -2.86 -6.92
N SER A 161 -1.45 -1.68 -7.52
CA SER A 161 -2.60 -1.15 -8.26
C SER A 161 -2.17 -0.17 -9.34
N TYR A 162 -2.86 -0.19 -10.47
CA TYR A 162 -2.81 0.92 -11.42
C TYR A 162 -3.60 2.12 -10.87
N PHE A 163 -3.29 3.30 -11.40
CA PHE A 163 -4.05 4.53 -11.25
C PHE A 163 -3.82 5.40 -12.48
N GLY A 164 -4.84 5.51 -13.32
CA GLY A 164 -4.79 6.30 -14.53
C GLY A 164 -6.14 6.46 -15.21
N GLY A 165 -6.12 7.22 -16.30
CA GLY A 165 -7.24 7.40 -17.23
C GLY A 165 -6.88 6.86 -18.62
N SER A 166 -7.50 7.40 -19.68
CA SER A 166 -7.28 6.94 -21.05
C SER A 166 -6.00 7.49 -21.70
N GLY A 167 -5.31 8.41 -21.04
CA GLY A 167 -4.13 9.12 -21.53
C GLY A 167 -2.83 8.59 -20.93
N ASN A 168 -1.87 9.49 -20.71
CA ASN A 168 -0.61 9.18 -20.05
C ASN A 168 -0.55 9.89 -18.70
N GLU A 169 -0.08 9.19 -17.68
CA GLU A 169 0.23 9.70 -16.35
C GLU A 169 1.72 9.50 -16.02
N LEU A 170 2.27 10.40 -15.21
CA LEU A 170 3.62 10.32 -14.63
C LEU A 170 4.79 10.32 -15.64
N THR A 171 4.56 10.74 -16.89
CA THR A 171 5.59 10.78 -17.94
C THR A 171 6.60 11.94 -17.85
N GLY A 172 6.41 12.89 -16.92
CA GLY A 172 7.25 14.10 -16.79
C GLY A 172 7.88 14.29 -15.41
N GLY A 173 7.78 13.28 -14.55
CA GLY A 173 8.17 13.35 -13.15
C GLY A 173 6.99 13.49 -12.20
N GLY A 174 7.24 13.17 -10.93
CA GLY A 174 6.25 13.19 -9.88
C GLY A 174 6.92 13.11 -8.53
N ASN A 175 6.13 12.87 -7.49
CA ASN A 175 6.66 12.56 -6.18
C ASN A 175 5.65 11.76 -5.36
N ILE A 176 6.15 11.07 -4.35
CA ILE A 176 5.35 10.42 -3.33
C ILE A 176 5.83 10.88 -1.94
N ALA A 177 4.87 11.25 -1.09
CA ALA A 177 5.09 11.41 0.34
C ALA A 177 4.11 10.50 1.08
N ILE A 178 4.45 10.13 2.32
CA ILE A 178 3.54 9.39 3.19
C ILE A 178 3.30 10.16 4.48
N ASP A 179 2.09 10.05 5.04
CA ASP A 179 1.82 10.53 6.40
C ASP A 179 2.18 9.49 7.46
N PHE A 180 2.08 9.89 8.74
CA PHE A 180 2.36 9.00 9.88
C PHE A 180 1.46 7.75 9.93
N PHE A 181 0.36 7.74 9.17
CA PHE A 181 -0.57 6.62 9.10
C PHE A 181 -0.29 5.71 7.91
N GLY A 182 0.75 6.01 7.12
CA GLY A 182 1.13 5.26 5.92
C GLY A 182 0.25 5.56 4.71
N ASN A 183 -0.59 6.61 4.72
CA ASN A 183 -1.31 7.02 3.51
C ASN A 183 -0.34 7.69 2.56
N ALA A 184 -0.43 7.38 1.27
CA ALA A 184 0.44 7.98 0.25
C ALA A 184 -0.23 9.20 -0.39
N TYR A 185 0.55 10.26 -0.57
CA TYR A 185 0.20 11.44 -1.34
C TYR A 185 1.09 11.44 -2.58
N VAL A 186 0.49 11.29 -3.73
CA VAL A 186 1.18 11.21 -5.01
C VAL A 186 0.86 12.46 -5.81
N VAL A 187 1.89 13.06 -6.37
CA VAL A 187 1.78 14.16 -7.33
C VAL A 187 2.41 13.74 -8.64
N GLY A 188 1.84 14.22 -9.74
CA GLY A 188 2.33 13.93 -11.07
C GLY A 188 1.59 14.72 -12.13
N ASN A 189 1.82 14.36 -13.38
CA ASN A 189 1.14 14.89 -14.55
C ASN A 189 0.12 13.88 -15.10
N THR A 190 -0.94 14.37 -15.72
CA THR A 190 -1.94 13.58 -16.44
C THR A 190 -2.27 14.24 -17.78
N ALA A 191 -2.37 13.44 -18.84
CA ALA A 191 -2.95 13.82 -20.12
C ALA A 191 -4.37 13.24 -20.30
N SER A 192 -4.97 12.72 -19.22
CA SER A 192 -6.27 12.06 -19.23
C SER A 192 -7.40 13.02 -18.91
N SER A 193 -8.42 13.06 -19.77
CA SER A 193 -9.67 13.78 -19.51
C SER A 193 -10.57 13.07 -18.49
N ASN A 194 -10.27 11.81 -18.18
CA ASN A 194 -11.03 10.92 -17.33
C ASN A 194 -10.17 10.34 -16.19
N LEU A 195 -9.13 11.04 -15.72
CA LEU A 195 -8.39 10.64 -14.54
C LEU A 195 -9.36 10.45 -13.35
N PRO A 196 -9.28 9.36 -12.56
CA PRO A 196 -10.15 9.16 -11.41
C PRO A 196 -10.00 10.31 -10.41
N THR A 197 -11.11 10.99 -10.10
CA THR A 197 -11.17 12.09 -9.12
C THR A 197 -12.25 11.82 -8.08
N THR A 198 -12.08 12.36 -6.87
CA THR A 198 -13.09 12.31 -5.82
C THR A 198 -14.12 13.43 -5.97
N ALA A 199 -15.35 13.19 -5.51
CA ALA A 199 -16.34 14.25 -5.41
C ALA A 199 -15.81 15.44 -4.59
N GLY A 200 -15.99 16.66 -5.10
CA GLY A 200 -15.50 17.88 -4.46
C GLY A 200 -14.01 18.19 -4.68
N ALA A 201 -13.31 17.45 -5.55
CA ALA A 201 -11.96 17.84 -5.97
C ALA A 201 -11.96 19.24 -6.62
N PHE A 202 -10.87 19.99 -6.40
CA PHE A 202 -10.75 21.39 -6.83
C PHE A 202 -10.92 21.56 -8.35
N GLN A 203 -10.33 20.66 -9.12
CA GLN A 203 -10.48 20.57 -10.56
C GLN A 203 -10.73 19.09 -10.91
N THR A 204 -11.86 18.83 -11.56
CA THR A 204 -12.29 17.48 -11.96
C THR A 204 -12.25 17.28 -13.47
N THR A 205 -11.84 18.29 -14.23
CA THR A 205 -11.85 18.27 -15.69
C THR A 205 -10.53 18.79 -16.21
N PHE A 206 -9.92 17.98 -17.06
CA PHE A 206 -8.70 18.27 -17.78
C PHE A 206 -8.86 19.50 -18.68
N GLY A 207 -7.97 20.48 -18.54
CA GLY A 207 -8.08 21.81 -19.16
C GLY A 207 -7.10 22.10 -20.30
N GLY A 208 -6.19 21.18 -20.63
CA GLY A 208 -5.07 21.43 -21.54
C GLY A 208 -4.60 20.22 -22.35
N ILE A 209 -3.29 20.12 -22.58
CA ILE A 209 -2.62 18.91 -23.14
C ILE A 209 -2.01 18.03 -22.04
N GLU A 210 -1.78 18.61 -20.87
CA GLU A 210 -1.28 17.97 -19.66
C GLU A 210 -1.65 18.86 -18.46
N ASP A 211 -2.15 18.26 -17.39
CA ASP A 211 -2.44 18.92 -16.11
C ASP A 211 -1.67 18.23 -14.97
N GLY A 212 -1.46 18.95 -13.86
CA GLY A 212 -0.96 18.33 -12.63
C GLY A 212 -2.09 17.66 -11.85
N PHE A 213 -1.82 16.53 -11.22
CA PHE A 213 -2.72 15.90 -10.25
C PHE A 213 -2.07 15.77 -8.88
N VAL A 214 -2.92 15.71 -7.85
CA VAL A 214 -2.57 15.23 -6.51
C VAL A 214 -3.61 14.20 -6.09
N ALA A 215 -3.15 13.04 -5.64
CA ALA A 215 -3.98 11.94 -5.21
C ALA A 215 -3.54 11.45 -3.83
N LYS A 216 -4.50 11.24 -2.92
CA LYS A 216 -4.27 10.59 -1.63
C LYS A 216 -4.77 9.14 -1.71
N PHE A 217 -3.87 8.20 -1.46
CA PHE A 217 -4.16 6.77 -1.39
C PHE A 217 -4.19 6.33 0.08
N ILE A 218 -5.33 5.79 0.48
CA ILE A 218 -5.58 5.28 1.82
C ILE A 218 -5.51 3.76 1.76
N PHE A 219 -4.62 3.16 2.55
CA PHE A 219 -4.45 1.71 2.61
C PHE A 219 -5.23 1.16 3.80
N VAL A 220 -6.20 0.30 3.52
CA VAL A 220 -7.06 -0.31 4.55
C VAL A 220 -6.42 -1.61 5.03
N THR A 221 -6.18 -1.72 6.33
CA THR A 221 -5.59 -2.93 6.92
C THR A 221 -6.63 -4.05 6.95
N PRO A 222 -6.43 -5.19 6.28
CA PRO A 222 -7.33 -6.33 6.41
C PRO A 222 -7.21 -6.92 7.81
N VAL A 223 -8.34 -7.21 8.44
CA VAL A 223 -8.40 -7.83 9.77
C VAL A 223 -9.31 -9.05 9.76
N THR A 224 -8.91 -10.07 10.53
CA THR A 224 -9.80 -11.19 10.82
C THR A 224 -10.82 -10.76 11.87
N ILE A 225 -12.07 -11.17 11.68
CA ILE A 225 -13.14 -10.89 12.63
C ILE A 225 -13.91 -12.16 12.97
N ASP A 226 -14.50 -12.18 14.15
CA ASP A 226 -15.47 -13.20 14.56
C ASP A 226 -16.77 -12.53 15.02
N ILE A 227 -17.85 -12.78 14.28
CA ILE A 227 -19.17 -12.23 14.59
C ILE A 227 -19.88 -13.21 15.51
N LYS A 228 -20.27 -12.75 16.70
CA LYS A 228 -20.85 -13.56 17.76
C LYS A 228 -19.92 -14.71 18.18
N PRO A 229 -18.76 -14.38 18.77
CA PRO A 229 -17.76 -15.39 19.11
C PRO A 229 -18.29 -16.59 19.89
N GLY A 230 -17.79 -17.78 19.53
CA GLY A 230 -18.20 -19.05 20.13
C GLY A 230 -19.55 -19.59 19.66
N SER A 231 -20.19 -18.97 18.66
CA SER A 231 -21.41 -19.46 18.02
C SER A 231 -21.14 -19.88 16.57
N PHE A 232 -21.78 -20.95 16.08
CA PHE A 232 -21.89 -21.22 14.64
C PHE A 232 -23.21 -21.97 14.35
N PRO A 233 -24.04 -21.53 13.38
CA PRO A 233 -23.88 -20.34 12.55
C PRO A 233 -24.06 -19.04 13.34
N ASN A 234 -23.43 -17.96 12.87
CA ASN A 234 -23.43 -16.62 13.46
C ASN A 234 -24.80 -15.93 13.28
N SER A 235 -25.80 -16.46 13.97
CA SER A 235 -27.20 -16.09 13.75
C SER A 235 -27.52 -14.76 14.44
N ILE A 236 -28.01 -13.80 13.66
CA ILE A 236 -28.41 -12.45 14.08
C ILE A 236 -29.93 -12.35 13.93
N ASN A 237 -30.65 -12.20 15.03
CA ASN A 237 -32.10 -12.02 15.02
C ASN A 237 -32.45 -10.53 15.02
N LEU A 238 -32.95 -10.03 13.90
CA LEU A 238 -33.33 -8.61 13.73
C LEU A 238 -34.55 -8.22 14.58
N GLY A 239 -35.41 -9.17 14.94
CA GLY A 239 -36.51 -8.94 15.88
C GLY A 239 -36.07 -8.84 17.34
N SER A 240 -34.81 -9.17 17.66
CA SER A 240 -34.30 -9.05 19.02
C SER A 240 -33.93 -7.60 19.36
N GLN A 241 -34.13 -7.22 20.63
CA GLN A 241 -33.75 -5.90 21.18
C GLN A 241 -32.33 -5.92 21.80
N GLY A 242 -31.50 -6.88 21.38
CA GLY A 242 -30.21 -7.19 21.99
C GLY A 242 -29.01 -6.47 21.36
N THR A 243 -27.83 -7.02 21.63
CA THR A 243 -26.58 -6.63 20.99
C THR A 243 -25.91 -7.83 20.35
N VAL A 244 -25.17 -7.60 19.27
CA VAL A 244 -24.28 -8.60 18.66
C VAL A 244 -22.84 -8.23 19.06
N PRO A 245 -22.14 -9.10 19.81
CA PRO A 245 -20.71 -8.94 20.02
C PRO A 245 -19.95 -9.32 18.74
N VAL A 246 -18.91 -8.57 18.42
CA VAL A 246 -18.02 -8.83 17.29
C VAL A 246 -16.58 -8.64 17.76
N ALA A 247 -15.77 -9.67 17.62
CA ALA A 247 -14.34 -9.62 17.90
C ALA A 247 -13.59 -9.22 16.63
N ILE A 248 -12.74 -8.21 16.76
CA ILE A 248 -11.73 -7.85 15.76
C ILE A 248 -10.41 -8.40 16.27
N LEU A 249 -9.90 -9.42 15.59
CA LEU A 249 -8.84 -10.25 16.13
C LEU A 249 -7.48 -9.57 16.00
N GLY A 250 -6.74 -9.54 17.11
CA GLY A 250 -5.34 -9.17 17.13
C GLY A 250 -4.49 -10.21 16.40
N SER A 251 -3.30 -9.81 15.98
CA SER A 251 -2.33 -10.73 15.40
C SER A 251 -0.92 -10.15 15.52
N ALA A 252 0.07 -10.91 15.05
CA ALA A 252 1.44 -10.44 14.93
C ALA A 252 1.59 -9.18 14.05
N THR A 253 0.64 -8.93 13.15
CA THR A 253 0.67 -7.79 12.21
C THR A 253 -0.42 -6.75 12.46
N PHE A 254 -1.32 -6.98 13.42
CA PHE A 254 -2.38 -6.04 13.76
C PHE A 254 -2.63 -6.00 15.27
N ASN A 255 -2.36 -4.85 15.89
CA ASN A 255 -2.56 -4.66 17.32
C ASN A 255 -3.97 -4.09 17.58
N ALA A 256 -4.93 -4.95 17.92
CA ALA A 256 -6.31 -4.55 18.15
C ALA A 256 -6.50 -3.63 19.37
N THR A 257 -5.52 -3.55 20.28
CA THR A 257 -5.55 -2.61 21.43
C THR A 257 -5.49 -1.14 21.00
N LEU A 258 -5.06 -0.88 19.77
CA LEU A 258 -4.99 0.47 19.20
C LEU A 258 -6.28 0.85 18.46
N ILE A 259 -7.29 -0.02 18.36
CA ILE A 259 -8.57 0.32 17.73
C ILE A 259 -9.24 1.47 18.50
N ASP A 260 -9.74 2.47 17.79
CA ASP A 260 -10.71 3.42 18.35
C ASP A 260 -12.12 2.84 18.19
N PRO A 261 -12.73 2.30 19.26
CA PRO A 261 -14.04 1.66 19.18
C PRO A 261 -15.17 2.62 18.78
N LEU A 262 -14.98 3.94 18.86
CA LEU A 262 -15.98 4.91 18.39
C LEU A 262 -16.03 5.05 16.88
N THR A 263 -14.98 4.61 16.18
CA THR A 263 -14.93 4.62 14.71
C THR A 263 -15.47 3.34 14.09
N VAL A 264 -15.72 2.30 14.90
CA VAL A 264 -16.05 0.97 14.41
C VAL A 264 -17.51 0.88 13.96
N THR A 265 -17.71 0.35 12.77
CA THR A 265 -19.01 -0.05 12.24
C THR A 265 -19.05 -1.55 11.99
N VAL A 266 -20.22 -2.16 12.21
CA VAL A 266 -20.52 -3.55 11.84
C VAL A 266 -21.77 -3.51 10.99
N ALA A 267 -21.69 -3.87 9.71
CA ALA A 267 -22.77 -3.69 8.73
C ALA A 267 -23.43 -2.31 8.88
N ASP A 268 -22.61 -1.27 8.82
CA ASP A 268 -22.96 0.16 8.98
C ASP A 268 -23.57 0.56 10.33
N ALA A 269 -23.71 -0.36 11.30
CA ALA A 269 -24.11 -0.04 12.65
C ALA A 269 -22.93 0.41 13.50
N GLN A 270 -23.08 1.58 14.14
CA GLN A 270 -22.11 2.09 15.11
C GLN A 270 -22.08 1.24 16.39
N VAL A 271 -20.90 1.19 17.04
CA VAL A 271 -20.75 0.58 18.36
C VAL A 271 -21.73 1.22 19.34
N LYS A 272 -22.47 0.37 20.05
CA LYS A 272 -23.43 0.79 21.07
C LYS A 272 -22.68 1.47 22.21
N LEU A 273 -23.23 2.58 22.71
CA LEU A 273 -22.67 3.29 23.85
C LEU A 273 -23.36 2.88 25.15
N LYS A 274 -22.59 2.84 26.25
CA LYS A 274 -23.06 2.69 27.63
C LYS A 274 -22.91 4.01 28.39
N GLY A 275 -23.90 4.31 29.23
CA GLY A 275 -23.87 5.49 30.12
C GLY A 275 -23.62 6.80 29.37
N LYS A 276 -22.60 7.56 29.77
CA LYS A 276 -22.26 8.89 29.25
C LYS A 276 -21.47 8.86 27.93
N GLY A 277 -21.78 7.92 27.03
CA GLY A 277 -21.15 7.83 25.71
C GLY A 277 -19.88 6.96 25.64
N THR A 278 -19.61 6.13 26.65
CA THR A 278 -18.51 5.17 26.58
C THR A 278 -18.88 4.05 25.62
N PRO A 279 -18.03 3.66 24.67
CA PRO A 279 -18.32 2.53 23.79
C PRO A 279 -18.45 1.22 24.57
N MET A 280 -19.39 0.37 24.18
CA MET A 280 -19.50 -1.00 24.65
C MET A 280 -18.46 -1.84 23.93
N ALA A 281 -17.23 -1.74 24.41
CA ALA A 281 -16.10 -2.51 23.93
C ALA A 281 -15.26 -3.05 25.11
N SER A 282 -14.55 -4.14 24.87
CA SER A 282 -13.60 -4.79 25.78
C SER A 282 -12.40 -5.33 25.00
N LEU A 283 -11.28 -5.54 25.71
CA LEU A 283 -10.14 -6.28 25.21
C LEU A 283 -10.16 -7.68 25.81
N GLU A 284 -10.17 -8.69 24.95
CA GLU A 284 -10.26 -10.11 25.31
C GLU A 284 -9.38 -10.91 24.34
N ASP A 285 -8.89 -12.08 24.73
CA ASP A 285 -8.25 -13.02 23.80
C ASP A 285 -9.30 -14.10 23.46
N VAL A 286 -10.06 -13.87 22.39
CA VAL A 286 -11.25 -14.64 22.04
C VAL A 286 -10.88 -15.99 21.44
N ASN A 287 -9.78 -16.05 20.70
CA ASN A 287 -9.31 -17.25 20.01
C ASN A 287 -8.17 -17.99 20.76
N ASN A 288 -7.69 -17.46 21.89
CA ASN A 288 -6.58 -17.97 22.70
C ASN A 288 -5.25 -18.05 21.94
N ASP A 289 -4.98 -17.09 21.05
CA ASP A 289 -3.72 -17.01 20.30
C ASP A 289 -2.63 -16.17 21.00
N GLY A 290 -2.97 -15.56 22.14
CA GLY A 290 -2.09 -14.72 22.93
C GLY A 290 -2.01 -13.26 22.48
N PHE A 291 -2.74 -12.87 21.43
CA PHE A 291 -2.96 -11.48 21.05
C PHE A 291 -4.27 -10.97 21.66
N ALA A 292 -4.31 -9.68 22.00
CA ALA A 292 -5.55 -9.07 22.47
C ALA A 292 -6.43 -8.72 21.28
N ASP A 293 -7.71 -9.06 21.37
CA ASP A 293 -8.78 -8.76 20.42
C ASP A 293 -9.65 -7.62 20.94
N MET A 294 -10.18 -6.80 20.04
CA MET A 294 -11.18 -5.79 20.38
C MET A 294 -12.58 -6.39 20.19
N VAL A 295 -13.31 -6.59 21.27
CA VAL A 295 -14.71 -7.03 21.22
C VAL A 295 -15.61 -5.81 21.32
N VAL A 296 -16.38 -5.53 20.27
CA VAL A 296 -17.37 -4.44 20.25
C VAL A 296 -18.79 -4.99 20.24
N HIS A 297 -19.73 -4.23 20.77
CA HIS A 297 -21.15 -4.58 20.75
C HIS A 297 -21.95 -3.58 19.92
N VAL A 298 -22.68 -4.06 18.91
CA VAL A 298 -23.62 -3.26 18.12
C VAL A 298 -25.06 -3.66 18.42
N SER A 299 -25.99 -2.72 18.34
CA SER A 299 -27.43 -3.02 18.50
C SER A 299 -27.94 -3.81 17.29
N THR A 300 -28.67 -4.90 17.54
CA THR A 300 -29.24 -5.75 16.46
C THR A 300 -30.13 -4.97 15.49
N GLN A 301 -30.87 -3.98 15.98
CA GLN A 301 -31.75 -3.13 15.17
C GLN A 301 -31.03 -2.04 14.37
N ALA A 302 -29.76 -1.76 14.69
CA ALA A 302 -28.98 -0.75 13.97
C ALA A 302 -28.26 -1.34 12.75
N LEU A 303 -28.14 -2.67 12.69
CA LEU A 303 -27.49 -3.39 11.59
C LEU A 303 -28.24 -3.16 10.28
N GLN A 304 -27.52 -2.68 9.27
CA GLN A 304 -28.02 -2.55 7.91
C GLN A 304 -27.76 -3.85 7.15
N VAL A 305 -28.55 -4.88 7.46
CA VAL A 305 -28.45 -6.22 6.85
C VAL A 305 -29.81 -6.72 6.41
N ASN A 306 -29.81 -7.52 5.34
CA ASN A 306 -30.98 -8.14 4.75
C ASN A 306 -31.04 -9.64 5.05
N ALA A 307 -32.23 -10.24 4.94
CA ALA A 307 -32.44 -11.66 5.20
C ALA A 307 -31.57 -12.61 4.34
N ALA A 308 -31.11 -12.13 3.17
CA ALA A 308 -30.28 -12.89 2.25
C ALA A 308 -28.77 -12.78 2.54
N ASP A 309 -28.36 -11.88 3.42
CA ASP A 309 -26.94 -11.62 3.67
C ASP A 309 -26.31 -12.81 4.39
N THR A 310 -25.19 -13.30 3.84
CA THR A 310 -24.40 -14.39 4.40
C THR A 310 -23.12 -13.90 5.06
N GLU A 311 -22.80 -12.62 4.90
CA GLU A 311 -21.59 -11.98 5.42
C GLU A 311 -21.91 -10.56 5.87
N ALA A 312 -21.16 -10.08 6.86
CA ALA A 312 -21.18 -8.69 7.30
C ALA A 312 -19.76 -8.12 7.28
N ILE A 313 -19.69 -6.82 7.00
CA ILE A 313 -18.45 -6.05 6.96
C ILE A 313 -18.26 -5.35 8.30
N VAL A 314 -17.01 -5.33 8.76
CA VAL A 314 -16.59 -4.51 9.90
C VAL A 314 -15.54 -3.54 9.41
N GLU A 315 -15.71 -2.27 9.71
CA GLU A 315 -14.76 -1.22 9.38
C GLU A 315 -14.47 -0.39 10.62
N GLY A 316 -13.34 0.30 10.63
CA GLY A 316 -12.98 1.20 11.70
C GLY A 316 -11.60 1.79 11.48
N SER A 317 -11.10 2.48 12.49
CA SER A 317 -9.75 3.01 12.51
C SER A 317 -9.10 2.79 13.86
N THR A 318 -7.78 2.73 13.86
CA THR A 318 -7.02 2.85 15.11
C THR A 318 -7.16 4.27 15.69
N VAL A 319 -6.80 4.46 16.96
CA VAL A 319 -6.66 5.80 17.59
C VAL A 319 -5.69 6.68 16.80
N GLY A 320 -4.73 6.04 16.13
CA GLY A 320 -3.86 6.68 15.14
C GLY A 320 -4.46 6.70 13.74
N GLY A 321 -5.78 6.73 13.53
CA GLY A 321 -6.39 6.97 12.21
C GLY A 321 -6.10 5.95 11.08
N THR A 322 -5.40 4.84 11.35
CA THR A 322 -5.15 3.80 10.35
C THR A 322 -6.44 3.01 10.13
N PRO A 323 -7.03 3.01 8.94
CA PRO A 323 -8.26 2.29 8.70
C PRO A 323 -8.02 0.79 8.62
N PHE A 324 -9.02 0.03 9.02
CA PHE A 324 -9.05 -1.41 8.88
C PHE A 324 -10.41 -1.90 8.40
N ARG A 325 -10.43 -3.08 7.79
CA ARG A 325 -11.65 -3.73 7.32
C ARG A 325 -11.58 -5.24 7.48
N GLY A 326 -12.64 -5.82 8.01
CA GLY A 326 -12.83 -7.25 8.14
C GLY A 326 -14.15 -7.69 7.51
N LYS A 327 -14.23 -8.98 7.20
CA LYS A 327 -15.44 -9.63 6.69
C LYS A 327 -15.65 -10.94 7.41
N GLY A 328 -16.89 -11.20 7.82
CA GLY A 328 -17.23 -12.36 8.65
C GLY A 328 -18.58 -12.91 8.26
N SER A 329 -18.77 -14.22 8.43
CA SER A 329 -20.03 -14.89 8.09
C SER A 329 -21.14 -14.51 9.07
N VAL A 330 -22.37 -14.42 8.56
CA VAL A 330 -23.59 -14.21 9.34
C VAL A 330 -24.73 -15.06 8.82
N ARG A 331 -25.74 -15.30 9.67
CA ARG A 331 -27.03 -15.84 9.27
C ARG A 331 -28.12 -14.91 9.79
N ILE A 332 -28.79 -14.20 8.89
CA ILE A 332 -29.83 -13.26 9.29
C ILE A 332 -31.15 -14.00 9.55
N VAL A 333 -31.73 -13.75 10.72
CA VAL A 333 -33.08 -14.19 11.10
C VAL A 333 -33.97 -12.94 11.07
N PRO A 334 -34.93 -12.83 10.14
CA PRO A 334 -35.80 -11.66 10.00
C PRO A 334 -36.60 -11.35 11.27
N ALA A 335 -36.99 -10.09 11.42
CA ALA A 335 -38.03 -9.73 12.38
C ALA A 335 -39.38 -10.27 11.88
N ASN A 336 -40.10 -10.99 12.75
CA ASN A 336 -41.48 -11.41 12.49
C ASN A 336 -42.45 -10.23 12.66
#